data_AF-A0A968XB61-F1
#
_entry.id   AF-A0A968XB61-F1
#
_cell.length_a   1.000
_cell.length_b   1.000
_cell.length_c   1.000
_cell.angle_alpha   90.00
_cell.angle_beta   90.00
_cell.angle_gamma   90.00
#
_symmetry.space_group_name_H-M   'P 1'
#
loop_
_entity.id
_entity.type
_entity.pdbx_description
1 polymer ?
#
loop_
_entity_poly.entity_id
_entity_poly.type
_entity_poly.pdbx_seq_one_letter_code
_entity_poly.pdbx_strand_id
1 'polypeptide(L)'
;MKQITTLLPDPIANALSAYMGSQQAPLTEDLIINTAIEQFLIQQGFLPTFKKRLTLTPNPEGSGYSDTALNHDQAFLDTHQ
;
A
#
# COMPACT_ATOMS: atom_id res chain seq x y z
N MET A 1 -0.45 -15.55 15.58
CA MET A 1 -1.72 -15.38 14.84
C MET A 1 -2.83 -15.11 15.83
N LYS A 2 -3.75 -14.19 15.53
CA LYS A 2 -4.90 -13.87 16.38
C LYS A 2 -6.16 -14.23 15.61
N GLN A 3 -7.02 -15.08 16.17
CA GLN A 3 -8.29 -15.45 15.54
C GLN A 3 -9.35 -14.40 15.87
N ILE A 4 -10.07 -13.96 14.85
CA ILE A 4 -11.20 -13.04 14.98
C ILE A 4 -12.38 -13.71 14.27
N THR A 5 -13.51 -13.84 14.97
CA THR A 5 -14.75 -14.38 14.39
C THR A 5 -15.76 -13.25 14.31
N THR A 6 -16.21 -12.95 13.10
CA THR A 6 -17.21 -11.90 12.83
C THR A 6 -18.27 -12.43 11.89
N LEU A 7 -19.51 -12.00 12.09
CA LEU A 7 -20.59 -12.25 11.13
C LEU A 7 -20.42 -11.31 9.93
N LEU A 8 -20.44 -11.86 8.72
CA LEU A 8 -20.47 -11.08 7.49
C LEU A 8 -21.93 -10.72 7.16
N PRO A 9 -22.24 -9.45 6.87
CA PRO A 9 -23.54 -9.07 6.32
C PRO A 9 -23.85 -9.82 5.03
N ASP A 10 -25.11 -10.24 4.84
CA ASP A 10 -25.61 -10.91 3.64
C ASP A 10 -25.16 -10.30 2.30
N PRO A 11 -25.20 -8.96 2.08
CA PRO A 11 -24.75 -8.39 0.81
C PRO A 11 -23.27 -8.65 0.54
N ILE A 12 -22.43 -8.66 1.59
CA ILE A 12 -20.99 -8.89 1.48
C ILE A 12 -20.72 -10.38 1.26
N ALA A 13 -21.44 -11.25 1.99
CA ALA A 13 -21.34 -12.71 1.83
C ALA A 13 -21.70 -13.15 0.40
N ASN A 14 -22.81 -12.63 -0.14
CA ASN A 14 -23.24 -12.94 -1.51
C ASN A 14 -22.23 -12.47 -2.56
N ALA A 15 -21.68 -11.25 -2.40
CA ALA A 15 -20.65 -10.74 -3.30
C ALA A 15 -19.36 -11.57 -3.24
N LEU A 16 -18.96 -12.01 -2.05
CA LEU A 16 -17.80 -12.89 -1.85
C LEU A 16 -18.01 -14.25 -2.54
N SER A 17 -19.17 -14.88 -2.35
CA SER A 17 -19.51 -16.14 -3.02
C SER A 17 -19.53 -16.01 -4.55
N ALA A 18 -20.08 -14.92 -5.08
CA ALA A 18 -20.08 -14.66 -6.52
C ALA A 18 -18.66 -14.44 -7.07
N TYR A 19 -17.82 -13.70 -6.34
CA TYR A 19 -16.42 -13.51 -6.70
C TYR A 19 -15.65 -14.83 -6.71
N MET A 20 -15.80 -15.66 -5.68
CA MET A 20 -15.17 -16.98 -5.62
C MET A 20 -15.62 -17.89 -6.75
N GLY A 21 -16.92 -17.90 -7.08
CA GLY A 21 -17.45 -18.69 -8.19
C GLY A 21 -16.95 -18.24 -9.57
N SER A 22 -16.52 -16.99 -9.70
CA SER A 22 -15.95 -16.46 -10.94
C SER A 22 -14.46 -16.79 -11.14
N GLN A 23 -13.76 -17.20 -10.08
CA GLN A 23 -12.33 -17.48 -10.15
C GLN A 23 -12.07 -18.93 -10.58
N GLN A 24 -11.21 -19.10 -11.58
CA GLN A 24 -10.80 -20.43 -12.07
C GLN A 24 -9.85 -21.17 -11.13
N ALA A 25 -9.20 -20.46 -10.19
CA ALA A 25 -8.32 -21.05 -9.20
C ALA A 25 -9.06 -21.19 -7.85
N PRO A 26 -8.78 -22.24 -7.06
CA PRO A 26 -9.34 -22.38 -5.72
C PRO A 26 -8.71 -21.32 -4.81
N LEU A 27 -9.36 -20.16 -4.70
CA LEU A 27 -9.07 -19.20 -3.64
C LEU A 27 -9.80 -19.65 -2.38
N THR A 28 -9.10 -19.67 -1.26
CA THR A 28 -9.73 -19.86 0.05
C THR A 28 -10.37 -18.55 0.51
N GLU A 29 -11.52 -18.65 1.16
CA GLU A 29 -12.22 -17.49 1.76
C GLU A 29 -11.28 -16.68 2.66
N ASP A 30 -10.48 -17.39 3.46
CA ASP A 30 -9.50 -16.82 4.37
C ASP A 30 -8.45 -15.96 3.64
N LEU A 31 -7.96 -16.39 2.47
CA LEU A 31 -7.00 -15.62 1.68
C LEU A 31 -7.63 -14.31 1.19
N ILE A 32 -8.87 -14.36 0.71
CA ILE A 32 -9.57 -13.17 0.18
C ILE A 32 -9.85 -12.19 1.32
N ILE A 33 -10.35 -12.68 2.45
CA ILE A 33 -10.67 -11.86 3.61
C ILE A 33 -9.40 -11.21 4.18
N ASN A 34 -8.33 -11.98 4.37
CA ASN A 34 -7.06 -11.45 4.86
C ASN A 34 -6.48 -10.41 3.90
N THR A 35 -6.53 -10.66 2.58
CA THR A 35 -6.08 -9.69 1.57
C THR A 35 -6.92 -8.42 1.60
N ALA A 36 -8.25 -8.53 1.71
CA ALA A 36 -9.14 -7.38 1.76
C ALA A 36 -8.89 -6.52 3.01
N ILE A 37 -8.69 -7.16 4.17
CA ILE A 37 -8.35 -6.45 5.42
C ILE A 37 -6.99 -5.77 5.31
N GLU A 38 -5.98 -6.44 4.74
CA GLU A 38 -4.66 -5.85 4.52
C GLU A 38 -4.77 -4.59 3.64
N GLN A 39 -5.46 -4.69 2.50
CA GLN A 39 -5.66 -3.56 1.59
C GLN A 39 -6.45 -2.43 2.24
N PHE A 40 -7.45 -2.74 3.07
CA PHE A 40 -8.19 -1.75 3.84
C PHE A 40 -7.28 -1.00 4.82
N LEU A 41 -6.47 -1.72 5.60
CA LEU A 41 -5.56 -1.11 6.59
C LEU A 41 -4.45 -0.30 5.91
N ILE A 42 -3.98 -0.72 4.74
CA ILE A 42 -3.08 0.05 3.88
C ILE A 42 -3.70 1.39 3.49
N GLN A 43 -4.92 1.37 2.96
CA GLN A 43 -5.62 2.58 2.52
C GLN A 43 -5.87 3.56 3.67
N GLN A 44 -6.13 3.03 4.87
CA GLN A 44 -6.30 3.84 6.07
C GLN A 44 -4.97 4.30 6.70
N GLY A 45 -3.82 3.86 6.17
CA GLY A 45 -2.49 4.22 6.69
C GLY A 45 -2.07 3.49 7.96
N PHE A 46 -2.82 2.49 8.41
CA PHE A 46 -2.51 1.67 9.59
C PHE A 46 -1.55 0.53 9.29
N LEU A 47 -1.40 0.15 8.02
CA LEU A 47 -0.43 -0.84 7.59
C LEU A 47 0.51 -0.20 6.56
N PRO A 48 1.83 -0.16 6.79
CA PRO A 48 2.75 0.34 5.79
C PRO A 48 2.64 -0.58 4.58
N THR A 49 2.36 -0.01 3.40
CA THR A 49 2.68 -0.73 2.17
C THR A 49 4.13 -1.13 2.28
N PHE A 50 4.47 -2.38 2.02
CA PHE A 50 5.85 -2.77 1.81
C PHE A 50 6.31 -1.90 0.64
N LYS A 51 6.88 -0.72 0.95
CA LYS A 51 7.53 0.15 -0.01
C LYS A 51 8.65 -0.74 -0.51
N LYS A 52 8.41 -1.38 -1.65
CA LYS A 52 9.41 -2.08 -2.43
C LYS A 52 10.53 -1.06 -2.52
N ARG A 53 11.58 -1.28 -1.72
CA ARG A 53 12.64 -0.30 -1.52
C ARG A 53 13.13 -0.05 -2.94
N LEU A 54 12.87 1.15 -3.47
CA LEU A 54 13.35 1.53 -4.78
C LEU A 54 14.86 1.57 -4.60
N THR A 55 15.50 0.43 -4.82
CA THR A 55 16.95 0.34 -4.89
C THR A 55 17.29 0.98 -6.22
N LEU A 56 17.38 2.30 -6.21
CA LEU A 56 18.12 3.03 -7.22
C LEU A 56 19.56 2.56 -7.02
N THR A 57 19.98 1.54 -7.76
CA THR A 57 21.38 1.19 -7.88
C THR A 57 21.99 2.28 -8.75
N PRO A 58 22.76 3.25 -8.22
CA PRO A 58 23.40 4.23 -9.07
C PRO A 58 24.32 3.49 -10.04
N ASN A 59 24.18 3.80 -11.33
CA ASN A 59 25.12 3.34 -12.35
C ASN A 59 26.47 4.02 -12.06
N PRO A 60 27.60 3.30 -12.02
CA PRO A 60 28.90 3.89 -11.68
C PRO A 60 29.41 4.93 -12.70
N GLU A 61 28.76 5.07 -13.85
CA GLU A 61 29.17 5.95 -14.95
C GLU A 61 28.19 7.11 -15.19
N GLY A 62 27.93 7.94 -14.19
CA GLY A 62 27.25 9.22 -14.45
C GLY A 62 26.79 9.99 -13.21
N SER A 63 27.25 11.24 -13.10
CA SER A 63 26.89 12.30 -12.15
C SER A 63 27.12 11.96 -10.66
N GLY A 64 28.14 12.47 -9.98
CA GLY A 64 28.46 13.89 -9.90
C GLY A 64 27.44 14.57 -8.98
N TYR A 65 27.87 14.82 -7.73
CA TYR A 65 27.18 15.52 -6.63
C TYR A 65 26.30 14.67 -5.71
N SER A 66 26.88 14.36 -4.54
CA SER A 66 26.20 13.95 -3.32
C SER A 66 25.36 15.11 -2.76
N ASP A 67 24.25 14.74 -2.15
CA ASP A 67 23.51 15.51 -1.14
C ASP A 67 22.78 16.77 -1.62
N THR A 68 21.55 16.59 -2.09
CA THR A 68 20.50 17.62 -1.94
C THR A 68 19.29 16.99 -1.27
N ALA A 69 19.43 16.73 0.03
CA ALA A 69 18.31 16.37 0.90
C ALA A 69 18.32 17.22 2.18
N LEU A 70 18.65 18.51 2.08
CA LEU A 70 18.58 19.46 3.21
C LEU A 70 18.23 20.87 2.72
N ASN A 71 16.95 21.11 2.36
CA ASN A 71 16.16 22.32 2.62
C ASN A 71 14.94 22.36 1.70
N HIS A 72 13.77 21.99 2.22
CA HIS A 72 12.48 22.27 1.57
C HIS A 72 11.77 23.51 2.15
N ASP A 73 12.38 24.21 3.11
CA ASP A 73 11.71 25.26 3.89
C ASP A 73 12.39 26.64 3.83
N GLN A 74 12.90 27.06 2.67
CA GLN A 74 13.29 28.47 2.53
C GLN A 74 13.32 28.93 1.06
N ALA A 75 12.15 29.25 0.53
CA ALA A 75 12.01 30.14 -0.62
C ALA A 75 10.64 30.82 -0.59
N PHE A 76 10.38 31.62 0.44
CA PHE A 76 9.45 32.75 0.36
C PHE A 76 9.99 33.88 1.22
N LEU A 77 9.89 35.12 0.69
CA LEU A 77 10.48 36.39 1.14
C LEU A 77 11.91 36.55 0.59
N ASP A 78 12.20 37.40 -0.41
CA ASP A 78 11.82 38.80 -0.51
C ASP A 78 11.82 39.27 -1.99
N THR A 79 10.77 39.99 -2.38
CA THR A 79 10.74 40.84 -3.58
C THR A 79 9.96 42.08 -3.19
N HIS A 80 10.64 43.16 -2.81
CA HIS A 80 10.47 44.50 -3.38
C HIS A 80 11.11 45.62 -2.52
N GLN A 81 12.01 46.35 -3.18
CA GLN A 81 12.52 47.72 -2.95
C GLN A 81 13.66 47.94 -1.96
#